data_AF-A0A7J4T7P6-F1
#
_entry.id   AF-A0A7J4T7P6-F1
#
_cell.length_a   1.000
_cell.length_b   1.000
_cell.length_c   1.000
_cell.angle_alpha   90.00
_cell.angle_beta   90.00
_cell.angle_gamma   90.00
#
_symmetry.space_group_name_H-M   'P 1'
#
loop_
_entity.id
_entity.type
_entity.pdbx_description
1 polymer ?
#
loop_
_entity_poly.entity_id
_entity_poly.type
_entity_poly.pdbx_seq_one_letter_code
_entity_poly.pdbx_strand_id
1 'polypeptide(L)'
;MSSRGMTQAQIEARRRELERQQEESRRRKVKEQTTALAQSIERVQRGLAQSGTAAWVQEEIREIMAAVNNAKVTPASGNIDAAFNEMNAQYAKLSNLTETSELRKDALQREQWMAESAVLGLKLELEARLEDVEGKEALEQINTLIRRTEDLSATVRKGQINELQNKITELRQLALEIHEKDMKRSVDETLRREILTALMKTMRDLGFAVGRPTIDKQTGGVVMIGQLPSNRSIRFEVNLDGQMEFDMNGFLERKCADHLDEVLAILEANFNIATGPVQHNWKNPDRISKGSKGFPSGGNTRTMGGGQS
;
A
#
# COMPACT_ATOMS: atom_id res chain seq x y z
N MET A 1 37.04 -66.90 75.74
CA MET A 1 36.78 -65.68 74.96
C MET A 1 37.96 -65.47 74.02
N SER A 2 37.84 -65.82 72.73
CA SER A 2 38.96 -65.77 71.78
C SER A 2 38.68 -64.68 70.73
N SER A 3 39.36 -63.55 70.88
CA SER A 3 39.33 -62.41 69.95
C SER A 3 40.48 -62.58 68.96
N ARG A 4 40.17 -63.04 67.74
CA ARG A 4 41.12 -63.04 66.62
C ARG A 4 41.08 -61.64 65.99
N GLY A 5 42.13 -60.85 66.22
CA GLY A 5 42.38 -59.60 65.49
C GLY A 5 42.58 -59.86 64.00
N MET A 6 41.94 -59.05 63.15
CA MET A 6 42.11 -59.11 61.69
C MET A 6 43.56 -58.83 61.31
N THR A 7 44.09 -59.57 60.35
CA THR A 7 45.45 -59.35 59.83
C THR A 7 45.52 -58.08 58.98
N GLN A 8 46.69 -57.45 58.88
CA GLN A 8 46.93 -56.24 58.07
C GLN A 8 46.40 -56.39 56.62
N ALA A 9 46.56 -57.58 56.04
CA ALA A 9 46.06 -57.93 54.71
C ALA A 9 44.52 -58.00 54.62
N GLN A 10 43.84 -58.42 55.69
CA GLN A 10 42.37 -58.41 55.76
C GLN A 10 41.82 -56.99 55.88
N ILE A 11 42.53 -56.10 56.58
CA ILE A 11 42.17 -54.69 56.70
C ILE A 11 42.33 -53.98 55.34
N GLU A 12 43.43 -54.22 54.63
CA GLU A 12 43.65 -53.67 53.28
C GLU A 12 42.69 -54.24 52.23
N ALA A 13 42.39 -55.54 52.26
CA ALA A 13 41.40 -56.16 51.38
C ALA A 13 40.01 -55.55 51.59
N ARG A 14 39.60 -55.37 52.86
CA ARG A 14 38.33 -54.73 53.21
C ARG A 14 38.27 -53.26 52.80
N ARG A 15 39.38 -52.53 52.86
CA ARG A 15 39.47 -51.12 52.41
C ARG A 15 39.31 -51.02 50.89
N ARG A 16 40.00 -51.88 50.13
CA ARG A 16 39.87 -51.96 48.66
C ARG A 16 38.46 -52.35 48.23
N GLU A 17 37.80 -53.23 48.99
CA GLU A 17 36.44 -53.65 48.72
C GLU A 17 35.43 -52.52 48.99
N LEU A 18 35.62 -51.75 50.08
CA LEU A 18 34.87 -50.52 50.34
C LEU A 18 35.07 -49.46 49.25
N GLU A 19 36.30 -49.24 48.80
CA GLU A 19 36.62 -48.31 47.70
C GLU A 19 35.95 -48.75 46.38
N ARG A 20 35.96 -50.06 46.06
CA ARG A 20 35.23 -50.60 44.90
C ARG A 20 33.73 -50.39 45.02
N GLN A 21 33.14 -50.66 46.18
CA GLN A 21 31.71 -50.45 46.41
C GLN A 21 31.33 -48.97 46.27
N GLN A 22 32.18 -48.06 46.78
CA GLN A 22 31.97 -46.62 46.63
C GLN A 22 32.07 -46.18 45.17
N GLU A 23 33.09 -46.62 44.44
CA GLU A 23 33.27 -46.29 43.02
C GLU A 23 32.17 -46.87 42.14
N GLU A 24 31.71 -48.10 42.41
CA GLU A 24 30.55 -48.69 41.75
C GLU A 24 29.27 -47.89 42.03
N SER A 25 29.07 -47.46 43.28
CA SER A 25 27.92 -46.62 43.63
C SER A 25 27.94 -45.27 42.93
N ARG A 26 29.13 -44.65 42.78
CA ARG A 26 29.32 -43.39 42.03
C ARG A 26 28.97 -43.60 40.56
N ARG A 27 29.53 -44.64 39.93
CA ARG A 27 29.27 -44.97 38.52
C ARG A 27 27.80 -45.28 38.24
N ARG A 28 27.10 -45.96 39.16
CA ARG A 28 25.66 -46.17 39.07
C ARG A 28 24.88 -44.85 39.11
N LYS A 29 25.22 -43.94 40.04
CA LYS A 29 24.61 -42.60 40.10
C LYS A 29 24.84 -41.79 38.82
N VAL A 30 26.06 -41.79 38.28
CA VAL A 30 26.36 -41.10 37.02
C VAL A 30 25.58 -41.72 35.86
N LYS A 31 25.42 -43.06 35.82
CA LYS A 31 24.58 -43.72 34.82
C LYS A 31 23.10 -43.33 34.94
N GLU A 32 22.57 -43.22 36.14
CA GLU A 32 21.20 -42.74 36.38
C GLU A 32 21.03 -41.29 35.89
N GLN A 33 21.95 -40.40 36.25
CA GLN A 33 21.96 -39.00 35.79
C GLN A 33 22.07 -38.89 34.27
N THR A 34 22.96 -39.67 33.67
CA THR A 34 23.12 -39.80 32.22
C THR A 34 21.80 -40.24 31.59
N THR A 35 21.17 -41.29 32.11
CA THR A 35 19.90 -41.79 31.56
C THR A 35 18.77 -40.76 31.68
N ALA A 36 18.70 -40.02 32.78
CA ALA A 36 17.73 -38.93 32.98
C ALA A 36 17.96 -37.77 31.99
N LEU A 37 19.22 -37.38 31.78
CA LEU A 37 19.59 -36.32 30.84
C LEU A 37 19.30 -36.74 29.39
N ALA A 38 19.57 -38.00 29.00
CA ALA A 38 19.17 -38.55 27.71
C ALA A 38 17.66 -38.46 27.47
N GLN A 39 16.83 -38.82 28.47
CA GLN A 39 15.37 -38.68 28.39
C GLN A 39 14.91 -37.22 28.29
N SER A 40 15.66 -36.28 28.87
CA SER A 40 15.35 -34.85 28.78
C SER A 40 15.62 -34.31 27.37
N ILE A 41 16.75 -34.70 26.76
CA ILE A 41 17.12 -34.38 25.38
C ILE A 41 16.04 -34.90 24.42
N GLU A 42 15.59 -36.14 24.58
CA GLU A 42 14.53 -36.73 23.74
C GLU A 42 13.16 -36.05 23.88
N ARG A 43 12.88 -35.43 25.03
CA ARG A 43 11.66 -34.62 25.21
C ARG A 43 11.77 -33.29 24.47
N VAL A 44 12.89 -32.59 24.62
CA VAL A 44 13.13 -31.31 23.95
C VAL A 44 13.18 -31.49 22.43
N GLN A 45 13.84 -32.55 21.95
CA GLN A 45 13.88 -32.89 20.52
C GLN A 45 12.48 -33.12 19.93
N ARG A 46 11.58 -33.80 20.65
CA ARG A 46 10.19 -33.95 20.21
C ARG A 46 9.46 -32.61 20.12
N GLY A 47 9.69 -31.70 21.07
CA GLY A 47 9.15 -30.35 21.02
C GLY A 47 9.63 -29.56 19.81
N LEU A 48 10.94 -29.62 19.52
CA LEU A 48 11.53 -28.99 18.32
C LEU A 48 10.95 -29.56 17.02
N ALA A 49 10.77 -30.88 16.93
CA ALA A 49 10.18 -31.55 15.77
C ALA A 49 8.72 -31.12 15.53
N GLN A 50 7.92 -30.97 16.59
CA GLN A 50 6.54 -30.49 16.50
C GLN A 50 6.44 -29.02 16.06
N SER A 51 7.45 -28.21 16.38
CA SER A 51 7.44 -26.78 16.06
C SER A 51 7.84 -26.43 14.62
N GLY A 52 8.05 -27.42 13.75
CA GLY A 52 8.38 -27.21 12.34
C GLY A 52 9.83 -26.76 12.08
N THR A 53 10.65 -26.61 13.13
CA THR A 53 12.08 -26.23 13.00
C THR A 53 13.00 -27.35 12.52
N ALA A 54 12.46 -28.54 12.23
CA ALA A 54 13.24 -29.73 11.89
C ALA A 54 14.16 -29.55 10.67
N ALA A 55 13.80 -28.69 9.71
CA ALA A 55 14.54 -28.54 8.45
C ALA A 55 15.92 -27.87 8.61
N TRP A 56 16.08 -26.93 9.54
CA TRP A 56 17.33 -26.17 9.67
C TRP A 56 18.23 -26.64 10.82
N VAL A 57 17.73 -27.55 11.67
CA VAL A 57 18.44 -28.11 12.83
C VAL A 57 18.71 -29.61 12.65
N GLN A 58 18.52 -30.12 11.44
CA GLN A 58 18.49 -31.56 11.18
C GLN A 58 19.82 -32.24 11.50
N GLU A 59 20.93 -31.60 11.12
CA GLU A 59 22.27 -32.15 11.32
C GLU A 59 22.67 -32.10 12.79
N GLU A 60 22.40 -30.99 13.47
CA GLU A 60 22.66 -30.83 14.90
C GLU A 60 21.82 -31.78 15.75
N ILE A 61 20.55 -31.99 15.41
CA ILE A 61 19.70 -32.98 16.07
C ILE A 61 20.24 -34.40 15.85
N ARG A 62 20.76 -34.70 14.65
CA ARG A 62 21.34 -36.01 14.35
C ARG A 62 22.58 -36.28 15.21
N GLU A 63 23.49 -35.31 15.34
CA GLU A 63 24.67 -35.41 16.21
C GLU A 63 24.27 -35.62 17.68
N ILE A 64 23.31 -34.81 18.18
CA ILE A 64 22.81 -34.92 19.56
C ILE A 64 22.21 -36.30 19.81
N MET A 65 21.43 -36.84 18.87
CA MET A 65 20.82 -38.16 18.99
C MET A 65 21.84 -39.30 18.91
N ALA A 66 22.95 -39.13 18.18
CA ALA A 66 24.04 -40.09 18.17
C ALA A 66 24.70 -40.20 19.58
N ALA A 67 24.94 -39.06 20.23
CA ALA A 67 25.46 -39.02 21.59
C ALA A 67 24.47 -39.63 22.62
N VAL A 68 23.17 -39.35 22.47
CA VAL A 68 22.11 -39.97 23.30
C VAL A 68 22.12 -41.49 23.17
N ASN A 69 22.21 -42.00 21.93
CA ASN A 69 22.26 -43.44 21.69
C ASN A 69 23.52 -44.08 22.29
N ASN A 70 24.68 -43.44 22.15
CA ASN A 70 25.94 -43.89 22.75
C ASN A 70 25.87 -43.93 24.29
N ALA A 71 25.33 -42.87 24.91
CA ALA A 71 25.16 -42.79 26.35
C ALA A 71 24.19 -43.84 26.92
N LYS A 72 23.16 -44.23 26.14
CA LYS A 72 22.21 -45.30 26.51
C LYS A 72 22.89 -46.66 26.58
N VAL A 73 23.68 -47.02 25.56
CA VAL A 73 24.36 -48.33 25.47
C VAL A 73 25.61 -48.44 26.35
N THR A 74 26.19 -47.32 26.80
CA THR A 74 27.38 -47.33 27.68
C THR A 74 27.04 -47.92 29.06
N PRO A 75 27.64 -49.05 29.49
CA PRO A 75 27.38 -49.63 30.80
C PRO A 75 28.02 -48.78 31.91
N ALA A 76 27.53 -48.90 33.15
CA ALA A 76 28.09 -48.18 34.30
C ALA A 76 29.57 -48.53 34.57
N SER A 77 30.02 -49.73 34.18
CA SER A 77 31.42 -50.15 34.26
C SER A 77 32.31 -49.54 33.17
N GLY A 78 31.73 -48.98 32.10
CA GLY A 78 32.42 -48.33 30.99
C GLY A 78 32.82 -46.89 31.29
N ASN A 79 33.17 -46.12 30.24
CA ASN A 79 33.57 -44.72 30.35
C ASN A 79 32.36 -43.78 30.53
N ILE A 80 31.58 -44.02 31.58
CA ILE A 80 30.30 -43.33 31.83
C ILE A 80 30.48 -41.84 32.14
N ASP A 81 31.61 -41.44 32.71
CA ASP A 81 31.92 -40.03 32.99
C ASP A 81 32.15 -39.25 31.70
N ALA A 82 32.82 -39.84 30.70
CA ALA A 82 32.97 -39.22 29.38
C ALA A 82 31.62 -39.10 28.67
N ALA A 83 30.79 -40.15 28.71
CA ALA A 83 29.44 -40.12 28.15
C ALA A 83 28.55 -39.06 28.83
N PHE A 84 28.67 -38.88 30.14
CA PHE A 84 27.97 -37.83 30.88
C PHE A 84 28.42 -36.43 30.46
N ASN A 85 29.73 -36.19 30.36
CA ASN A 85 30.29 -34.90 29.94
C ASN A 85 29.91 -34.55 28.49
N GLU A 86 30.01 -35.52 27.58
CA GLU A 86 29.58 -35.37 26.19
C GLU A 86 28.11 -34.99 26.12
N MET A 87 27.26 -35.67 26.90
CA MET A 87 25.83 -35.40 26.87
C MET A 87 25.44 -34.07 27.51
N ASN A 88 26.18 -33.59 28.52
CA ASN A 88 26.01 -32.22 29.03
C ASN A 88 26.37 -31.18 27.97
N ALA A 89 27.43 -31.40 27.19
CA ALA A 89 27.79 -30.53 26.07
C ALA A 89 26.70 -30.52 24.99
N GLN A 90 26.14 -31.69 24.65
CA GLN A 90 25.04 -31.80 23.69
C GLN A 90 23.74 -31.17 24.21
N TYR A 91 23.46 -31.27 25.51
CA TYR A 91 22.31 -30.61 26.13
C TYR A 91 22.43 -29.08 26.06
N ALA A 92 23.62 -28.52 26.30
CA ALA A 92 23.86 -27.09 26.13
C ALA A 92 23.65 -26.64 24.67
N LYS A 93 24.14 -27.41 23.70
CA LYS A 93 23.89 -27.17 22.26
C LYS A 93 22.39 -27.17 21.95
N LEU A 94 21.64 -28.15 22.47
CA LEU A 94 20.19 -28.25 22.29
C LEU A 94 19.42 -27.08 22.90
N SER A 95 19.83 -26.63 24.09
CA SER A 95 19.26 -25.46 24.75
C SER A 95 19.39 -24.20 23.87
N ASN A 96 20.60 -23.95 23.35
CA ASN A 96 20.86 -22.81 22.46
C ASN A 96 20.03 -22.89 21.16
N LEU A 97 19.86 -24.08 20.61
CA LEU A 97 19.03 -24.30 19.41
C LEU A 97 17.56 -24.02 19.67
N THR A 98 17.07 -24.36 20.87
CA THR A 98 15.69 -24.09 21.28
C THR A 98 15.47 -22.60 21.49
N GLU A 99 16.40 -21.92 22.16
CA GLU A 99 16.35 -20.46 22.32
C GLU A 99 16.36 -19.74 20.96
N THR A 100 17.22 -20.17 20.03
CA THR A 100 17.28 -19.60 18.67
C THR A 100 15.98 -19.84 17.90
N SER A 101 15.35 -21.01 18.08
CA SER A 101 14.05 -21.34 17.48
C SER A 101 12.95 -20.39 17.96
N GLU A 102 12.86 -20.15 19.27
CA GLU A 102 11.88 -19.23 19.85
C GLU A 102 12.11 -17.79 19.37
N LEU A 103 13.36 -17.31 19.39
CA LEU A 103 13.70 -15.98 18.87
C LEU A 103 13.28 -15.79 17.41
N ARG A 104 13.42 -16.83 16.58
CA ARG A 104 12.99 -16.79 15.17
C ARG A 104 11.47 -16.77 15.06
N LYS A 105 10.74 -17.54 15.87
CA LYS A 105 9.27 -17.49 15.90
C LYS A 105 8.79 -16.11 16.31
N ASP A 106 9.37 -15.54 17.35
CA ASP A 106 9.06 -14.19 17.82
C ASP A 106 9.39 -13.12 16.76
N ALA A 107 10.48 -13.28 16.02
CA ALA A 107 10.83 -12.40 14.91
C ALA A 107 9.79 -12.48 13.77
N LEU A 108 9.41 -13.70 13.35
CA LEU A 108 8.40 -13.91 12.31
C LEU A 108 7.02 -13.38 12.72
N GLN A 109 6.61 -13.61 13.97
CA GLN A 109 5.36 -13.08 14.51
C GLN A 109 5.36 -11.56 14.55
N ARG A 110 6.47 -10.94 14.96
CA ARG A 110 6.62 -9.47 14.92
C ARG A 110 6.57 -8.94 13.49
N GLU A 111 7.26 -9.57 12.55
CA GLU A 111 7.23 -9.17 11.14
C GLU A 111 5.81 -9.25 10.58
N GLN A 112 5.09 -10.33 10.87
CA GLN A 112 3.69 -10.47 10.48
C GLN A 112 2.80 -9.40 11.12
N TRP A 113 2.96 -9.15 12.42
CA TRP A 113 2.17 -8.12 13.12
C TRP A 113 2.43 -6.72 12.55
N MET A 114 3.69 -6.39 12.24
CA MET A 114 4.06 -5.13 11.60
C MET A 114 3.45 -5.02 10.20
N ALA A 115 3.46 -6.10 9.42
CA ALA A 115 2.84 -6.15 8.10
C ALA A 115 1.32 -5.96 8.17
N GLU A 116 0.64 -6.62 9.10
CA GLU A 116 -0.80 -6.47 9.32
C GLU A 116 -1.15 -5.04 9.75
N SER A 117 -0.36 -4.47 10.66
CA SER A 117 -0.53 -3.10 11.13
C SER A 117 -0.33 -2.08 10.02
N ALA A 118 0.65 -2.30 9.13
CA ALA A 118 0.90 -1.41 7.99
C ALA A 118 -0.27 -1.41 6.99
N VAL A 119 -0.86 -2.59 6.70
CA VAL A 119 -2.04 -2.68 5.84
C VAL A 119 -3.27 -2.05 6.50
N LEU A 120 -3.45 -2.24 7.81
CA LEU A 120 -4.54 -1.61 8.55
C LEU A 120 -4.39 -0.07 8.54
N GLY A 121 -3.19 0.44 8.77
CA GLY A 121 -2.90 1.87 8.68
C GLY A 121 -3.22 2.43 7.31
N LEU A 122 -2.83 1.72 6.23
CA LEU A 122 -3.19 2.11 4.87
C LEU A 122 -4.72 2.15 4.68
N LYS A 123 -5.45 1.13 5.16
CA LYS A 123 -6.92 1.11 5.04
C LYS A 123 -7.56 2.33 5.69
N LEU A 124 -7.15 2.65 6.92
CA LEU A 124 -7.64 3.83 7.65
C LEU A 124 -7.30 5.15 6.93
N GLU A 125 -6.09 5.26 6.36
CA GLU A 125 -5.70 6.43 5.54
C GLU A 125 -6.60 6.59 4.32
N LEU A 126 -6.98 5.50 3.65
CA LEU A 126 -7.87 5.54 2.49
C LEU A 126 -9.32 5.85 2.87
N GLU A 127 -9.80 5.30 3.98
CA GLU A 127 -11.13 5.60 4.53
C GLU A 127 -11.25 7.08 4.91
N ALA A 128 -10.22 7.66 5.55
CA ALA A 128 -10.19 9.09 5.85
C ALA A 128 -10.28 9.95 4.58
N ARG A 129 -9.54 9.59 3.52
CA ARG A 129 -9.60 10.30 2.23
C ARG A 129 -10.96 10.19 1.54
N LEU A 130 -11.74 9.15 1.84
CA LEU A 130 -13.08 9.00 1.28
C LEU A 130 -14.02 10.10 1.81
N GLU A 131 -13.78 10.62 3.02
CA GLU A 131 -14.56 11.70 3.62
C GLU A 131 -14.32 13.05 2.94
N ASP A 132 -13.12 13.25 2.38
CA ASP A 132 -12.69 14.51 1.73
C ASP A 132 -13.06 14.59 0.24
N VAL A 133 -13.61 13.52 -0.35
CA VAL A 133 -13.85 13.39 -1.79
C VAL A 133 -15.32 13.60 -2.13
N GLU A 134 -15.58 14.45 -3.11
CA GLU A 134 -16.94 14.85 -3.51
C GLU A 134 -17.40 14.11 -4.77
N GLY A 135 -16.48 13.81 -5.67
CA GLY A 135 -16.79 13.19 -6.96
C GLY A 135 -17.16 11.72 -6.86
N LYS A 136 -18.31 11.32 -7.44
CA LYS A 136 -18.75 9.91 -7.49
C LYS A 136 -17.70 8.97 -8.08
N GLU A 137 -17.03 9.42 -9.14
CA GLU A 137 -15.99 8.65 -9.81
C GLU A 137 -14.77 8.43 -8.90
N ALA A 138 -14.35 9.48 -8.18
CA ALA A 138 -13.26 9.40 -7.22
C ALA A 138 -13.63 8.50 -6.02
N LEU A 139 -14.87 8.57 -5.52
CA LEU A 139 -15.39 7.67 -4.48
C LEU A 139 -15.33 6.19 -4.92
N GLU A 140 -15.72 5.88 -6.15
CA GLU A 140 -15.63 4.51 -6.67
C GLU A 140 -14.18 4.02 -6.80
N GLN A 141 -13.27 4.91 -7.23
CA GLN A 141 -11.85 4.59 -7.34
C GLN A 141 -11.21 4.35 -5.96
N ILE A 142 -11.47 5.19 -4.96
CA ILE A 142 -10.97 4.98 -3.58
C ILE A 142 -11.56 3.72 -2.96
N ASN A 143 -12.86 3.45 -3.13
CA ASN A 143 -13.46 2.19 -2.67
C ASN A 143 -12.79 0.96 -3.31
N THR A 144 -12.37 1.08 -4.57
CA THR A 144 -11.60 0.02 -5.24
C THR A 144 -10.22 -0.14 -4.58
N LEU A 145 -9.54 0.94 -4.19
CA LEU A 145 -8.29 0.86 -3.44
C LEU A 145 -8.49 0.23 -2.05
N ILE A 146 -9.57 0.57 -1.33
CA ILE A 146 -9.91 -0.03 -0.03
C ILE A 146 -10.07 -1.55 -0.18
N ARG A 147 -10.80 -2.02 -1.20
CA ARG A 147 -10.91 -3.48 -1.47
C ARG A 147 -9.54 -4.14 -1.71
N ARG A 148 -8.63 -3.46 -2.43
CA ARG A 148 -7.25 -3.96 -2.61
C ARG A 148 -6.50 -4.07 -1.28
N THR A 149 -6.77 -3.21 -0.30
CA THR A 149 -6.18 -3.35 1.04
C THR A 149 -6.69 -4.59 1.78
N GLU A 150 -7.93 -5.00 1.55
CA GLU A 150 -8.51 -6.22 2.12
C GLU A 150 -7.87 -7.47 1.51
N ASP A 151 -7.65 -7.47 0.19
CA ASP A 151 -6.88 -8.51 -0.49
C ASP A 151 -5.44 -8.59 0.03
N LEU A 152 -4.78 -7.43 0.22
CA LEU A 152 -3.46 -7.37 0.84
C LEU A 152 -3.47 -7.96 2.26
N SER A 153 -4.46 -7.61 3.08
CA SER A 153 -4.60 -8.17 4.42
C SER A 153 -4.71 -9.70 4.40
N ALA A 154 -5.48 -10.25 3.45
CA ALA A 154 -5.59 -11.69 3.25
C ALA A 154 -4.26 -12.33 2.83
N THR A 155 -3.45 -11.67 2.00
CA THR A 155 -2.11 -12.17 1.61
C THR A 155 -1.12 -12.13 2.78
N VAL A 156 -1.13 -11.06 3.57
CA VAL A 156 -0.26 -10.92 4.76
C VAL A 156 -0.58 -12.00 5.79
N ARG A 157 -1.87 -12.30 6.04
CA ARG A 157 -2.29 -13.40 6.94
C ARG A 157 -1.81 -14.77 6.48
N LYS A 158 -1.53 -14.95 5.19
CA LYS A 158 -0.93 -16.18 4.63
C LYS A 158 0.60 -16.19 4.71
N GLY A 159 1.22 -15.18 5.33
CA GLY A 159 2.67 -15.01 5.43
C GLY A 159 3.35 -14.49 4.16
N GLN A 160 2.58 -13.99 3.18
CA GLN A 160 3.11 -13.47 1.93
C GLN A 160 3.38 -11.97 2.05
N ILE A 161 4.54 -11.62 2.62
CA ILE A 161 4.91 -10.22 2.94
C ILE A 161 5.85 -9.62 1.87
N ASN A 162 6.26 -10.42 0.88
CA ASN A 162 7.12 -9.97 -0.22
C ASN A 162 6.50 -8.78 -0.96
N GLU A 163 7.32 -7.74 -1.15
CA GLU A 163 6.94 -6.49 -1.86
C GLU A 163 5.78 -5.73 -1.20
N LEU A 164 5.40 -6.05 0.03
CA LEU A 164 4.27 -5.40 0.71
C LEU A 164 4.45 -3.87 0.75
N GLN A 165 5.66 -3.40 1.08
CA GLN A 165 5.97 -1.97 1.13
C GLN A 165 5.80 -1.27 -0.22
N ASN A 166 6.16 -1.94 -1.32
CA ASN A 166 5.99 -1.39 -2.66
C ASN A 166 4.49 -1.27 -2.99
N LYS A 167 3.70 -2.30 -2.70
CA LYS A 167 2.24 -2.28 -2.92
C LYS A 167 1.54 -1.22 -2.06
N ILE A 168 1.95 -1.07 -0.80
CA ILE A 168 1.44 -0.01 0.08
C ILE A 168 1.76 1.37 -0.50
N THR A 169 3.00 1.58 -0.94
CA THR A 169 3.43 2.85 -1.53
C THR A 169 2.67 3.16 -2.81
N GLU A 170 2.48 2.17 -3.69
CA GLU A 170 1.69 2.31 -4.93
C GLU A 170 0.24 2.72 -4.63
N LEU A 171 -0.42 2.03 -3.69
CA LEU A 171 -1.80 2.36 -3.32
C LEU A 171 -1.93 3.77 -2.72
N ARG A 172 -0.96 4.20 -1.92
CA ARG A 172 -0.91 5.58 -1.39
C ARG A 172 -0.78 6.60 -2.50
N GLN A 173 0.11 6.34 -3.47
CA GLN A 173 0.33 7.24 -4.60
C GLN A 173 -0.93 7.36 -5.47
N LEU A 174 -1.58 6.24 -5.78
CA LEU A 174 -2.84 6.24 -6.51
C LEU A 174 -3.93 7.02 -5.77
N ALA A 175 -4.04 6.85 -4.45
CA ALA A 175 -5.02 7.58 -3.64
C ALA A 175 -4.77 9.10 -3.64
N LEU A 176 -3.49 9.51 -3.58
CA LEU A 176 -3.11 10.92 -3.69
C LEU A 176 -3.51 11.51 -5.05
N GLU A 177 -3.21 10.81 -6.14
CA GLU A 177 -3.56 11.27 -7.49
C GLU A 177 -5.06 11.40 -7.70
N ILE A 178 -5.86 10.47 -7.14
CA ILE A 178 -7.32 10.54 -7.21
C ILE A 178 -7.82 11.78 -6.47
N HIS A 179 -7.33 11.99 -5.24
CA HIS A 179 -7.73 13.13 -4.42
C HIS A 179 -7.35 14.46 -5.07
N GLU A 180 -6.13 14.60 -5.59
CA GLU A 180 -5.69 15.82 -6.29
C GLU A 180 -6.53 16.11 -7.54
N LYS A 181 -6.88 15.07 -8.31
CA LYS A 181 -7.77 15.20 -9.48
C LYS A 181 -9.18 15.64 -9.08
N ASP A 182 -9.73 15.08 -8.00
CA ASP A 182 -11.07 15.43 -7.52
C ASP A 182 -11.11 16.87 -6.98
N MET A 183 -10.13 17.24 -6.16
CA MET A 183 -9.99 18.60 -5.64
C MET A 183 -9.89 19.62 -6.77
N LYS A 184 -9.03 19.35 -7.77
CA LYS A 184 -8.92 20.23 -8.93
C LYS A 184 -10.25 20.36 -9.66
N ARG A 185 -10.95 19.24 -9.89
CA ARG A 185 -12.26 19.22 -10.55
C ARG A 185 -13.32 20.01 -9.78
N SER A 186 -13.32 19.96 -8.45
CA SER A 186 -14.25 20.73 -7.60
C SER A 186 -13.96 22.24 -7.66
N VAL A 187 -12.68 22.63 -7.64
CA VAL A 187 -12.26 24.04 -7.82
C VAL A 187 -12.66 24.56 -9.20
N ASP A 188 -12.34 23.81 -10.25
CA ASP A 188 -12.65 24.13 -11.65
C ASP A 188 -14.19 24.27 -11.85
N GLU A 189 -14.97 23.36 -11.25
CA GLU A 189 -16.44 23.44 -11.27
C GLU A 189 -16.98 24.69 -10.57
N THR A 190 -16.39 25.06 -9.43
CA THR A 190 -16.75 26.26 -8.68
C THR A 190 -16.49 27.52 -9.50
N LEU A 191 -15.30 27.61 -10.12
CA LEU A 191 -14.94 28.69 -11.04
C LEU A 191 -15.94 28.79 -12.20
N ARG A 192 -16.25 27.65 -12.85
CA ARG A 192 -17.22 27.61 -13.95
C ARG A 192 -18.58 28.15 -13.53
N ARG A 193 -19.06 27.83 -12.33
CA ARG A 193 -20.34 28.34 -11.79
C ARG A 193 -20.32 29.84 -11.55
N GLU A 194 -19.20 30.39 -11.07
CA GLU A 194 -19.03 31.84 -10.89
C GLU A 194 -19.05 32.56 -12.23
N ILE A 195 -18.31 32.06 -13.23
CA ILE A 195 -18.30 32.59 -14.61
C ILE A 195 -19.72 32.60 -15.18
N LEU A 196 -20.45 31.48 -15.10
CA LEU A 196 -21.82 31.39 -15.60
C LEU A 196 -22.76 32.35 -14.87
N THR A 197 -22.60 32.53 -13.56
CA THR A 197 -23.42 33.45 -12.76
C THR A 197 -23.20 34.90 -13.18
N ALA A 198 -21.94 35.29 -13.35
CA ALA A 198 -21.57 36.62 -13.84
C ALA A 198 -22.06 36.89 -15.26
N LEU A 199 -21.92 35.90 -16.15
CA LEU A 199 -22.33 35.99 -17.53
C LEU A 199 -23.85 36.14 -17.64
N MET A 200 -24.62 35.35 -16.87
CA MET A 200 -26.08 35.50 -16.79
C MET A 200 -26.49 36.90 -16.34
N LYS A 201 -25.80 37.48 -15.35
CA LYS A 201 -26.09 38.83 -14.86
C LYS A 201 -25.79 39.87 -15.94
N THR A 202 -24.59 39.84 -16.50
CA THR A 202 -24.13 40.78 -17.53
C THR A 202 -25.03 40.75 -18.76
N MET A 203 -25.39 39.57 -19.26
CA MET A 203 -26.31 39.44 -20.39
C MET A 203 -27.70 40.02 -20.09
N ARG A 204 -28.24 39.82 -18.89
CA ARG A 204 -29.54 40.41 -18.49
C ARG A 204 -29.47 41.93 -18.39
N ASP A 205 -28.39 42.47 -17.82
CA ASP A 205 -28.18 43.91 -17.69
C ASP A 205 -28.12 44.59 -19.08
N LEU A 206 -27.59 43.88 -20.08
CA LEU A 206 -27.55 44.31 -21.49
C LEU A 206 -28.85 44.07 -22.28
N GLY A 207 -29.90 43.57 -21.62
CA GLY A 207 -31.22 43.38 -22.21
C GLY A 207 -31.42 42.07 -22.97
N PHE A 208 -30.51 41.10 -22.85
CA PHE A 208 -30.74 39.75 -23.38
C PHE A 208 -31.69 38.95 -22.49
N ALA A 209 -32.63 38.24 -23.10
CA ALA A 209 -33.36 37.17 -22.45
C ALA A 209 -32.47 35.92 -22.40
N VAL A 210 -32.04 35.54 -21.19
CA VAL A 210 -31.09 34.43 -20.99
C VAL A 210 -31.82 33.14 -20.62
N GLY A 211 -31.60 32.09 -21.41
CA GLY A 211 -32.11 30.75 -21.14
C GLY A 211 -31.39 30.05 -19.97
N ARG A 212 -31.95 28.92 -19.48
CA ARG A 212 -31.27 28.11 -18.47
C ARG A 212 -30.00 27.47 -19.05
N PRO A 213 -28.86 27.50 -18.34
CA PRO A 213 -27.66 26.80 -18.77
C PRO A 213 -27.90 25.30 -18.93
N THR A 214 -27.36 24.70 -19.98
CA THR A 214 -27.48 23.27 -20.28
C THR A 214 -26.11 22.68 -20.61
N ILE A 215 -25.85 21.45 -20.19
CA ILE A 215 -24.58 20.76 -20.52
C ILE A 215 -24.65 20.25 -21.96
N ASP A 216 -23.64 20.59 -22.76
CA ASP A 216 -23.45 19.99 -24.08
C ASP A 216 -22.89 18.56 -23.91
N LYS A 217 -23.56 17.59 -24.53
CA LYS A 217 -23.20 16.17 -24.41
C LYS A 217 -21.96 15.81 -25.23
N GLN A 218 -21.57 16.63 -26.21
CA GLN A 218 -20.43 16.35 -27.08
C GLN A 218 -19.12 16.87 -26.48
N THR A 219 -19.15 18.09 -25.96
CA THR A 219 -17.95 18.76 -25.42
C THR A 219 -17.85 18.65 -23.90
N GLY A 220 -18.98 18.41 -23.20
CA GLY A 220 -19.05 18.45 -21.74
C GLY A 220 -19.08 19.88 -21.16
N GLY A 221 -19.02 20.91 -22.01
CA GLY A 221 -19.14 22.31 -21.64
C GLY A 221 -20.56 22.70 -21.24
N VAL A 222 -20.70 23.78 -20.46
CA VAL A 222 -22.02 24.34 -20.14
C VAL A 222 -22.35 25.47 -21.11
N VAL A 223 -23.45 25.28 -21.82
CA VAL A 223 -23.95 26.18 -22.84
C VAL A 223 -25.01 27.11 -22.25
N MET A 224 -24.89 28.40 -22.55
CA MET A 224 -25.86 29.43 -22.22
C MET A 224 -26.23 30.22 -23.48
N ILE A 225 -27.52 30.47 -23.70
CA ILE A 225 -27.99 31.21 -24.86
C ILE A 225 -28.75 32.45 -24.40
N GLY A 226 -28.31 33.62 -24.85
CA GLY A 226 -29.00 34.90 -24.69
C GLY A 226 -29.65 35.31 -26.00
N GLN A 227 -30.90 35.78 -25.97
CA GLN A 227 -31.64 36.24 -27.15
C GLN A 227 -32.22 37.65 -26.94
N LEU A 228 -32.08 38.51 -27.94
CA LEU A 228 -32.70 39.83 -27.99
C LEU A 228 -34.08 39.76 -28.66
N PRO A 229 -34.99 40.72 -28.39
CA PRO A 229 -36.28 40.84 -29.08
C PRO A 229 -36.17 40.94 -30.61
N SER A 230 -35.01 41.36 -31.11
CA SER A 230 -34.70 41.44 -32.54
C SER A 230 -34.32 40.10 -33.18
N ASN A 231 -34.56 38.95 -32.51
CA ASN A 231 -34.12 37.61 -32.93
C ASN A 231 -32.60 37.41 -33.08
N ARG A 232 -31.80 38.30 -32.50
CA ARG A 232 -30.34 38.13 -32.41
C ARG A 232 -30.00 37.29 -31.19
N SER A 233 -29.02 36.39 -31.29
CA SER A 233 -28.63 35.52 -30.18
C SER A 233 -27.13 35.37 -30.05
N ILE A 234 -26.70 35.19 -28.79
CA ILE A 234 -25.32 34.85 -28.43
C ILE A 234 -25.36 33.53 -27.67
N ARG A 235 -24.56 32.56 -28.11
CA ARG A 235 -24.31 31.29 -27.44
C ARG A 235 -22.94 31.39 -26.78
N PHE A 236 -22.89 31.14 -25.48
CA PHE A 236 -21.66 30.94 -24.72
C PHE A 236 -21.53 29.49 -24.33
N GLU A 237 -20.32 28.95 -24.36
CA GLU A 237 -19.98 27.62 -23.92
C GLU A 237 -18.78 27.70 -22.98
N VAL A 238 -18.97 27.31 -21.71
CA VAL A 238 -17.93 27.38 -20.68
C VAL A 238 -17.49 25.96 -20.31
N ASN A 239 -16.21 25.67 -20.54
CA ASN A 239 -15.57 24.42 -20.21
C ASN A 239 -15.28 24.32 -18.71
N LEU A 240 -14.92 23.11 -18.25
CA LEU A 240 -14.63 22.85 -16.85
C LEU A 240 -13.44 23.70 -16.35
N ASP A 241 -12.41 23.85 -17.17
CA ASP A 241 -11.21 24.65 -16.87
C ASP A 241 -11.44 26.18 -16.94
N GLY A 242 -12.69 26.62 -17.12
CA GLY A 242 -13.06 28.03 -17.23
C GLY A 242 -12.80 28.64 -18.61
N GLN A 243 -12.30 27.88 -19.59
CA GLN A 243 -12.22 28.37 -20.97
C GLN A 243 -13.62 28.55 -21.54
N MET A 244 -13.80 29.62 -22.32
CA MET A 244 -15.10 29.98 -22.86
C MET A 244 -15.02 30.21 -24.37
N GLU A 245 -15.96 29.59 -25.08
CA GLU A 245 -16.21 29.81 -26.49
C GLU A 245 -17.54 30.53 -26.68
N PHE A 246 -17.69 31.29 -27.76
CA PHE A 246 -18.95 31.95 -28.07
C PHE A 246 -19.24 32.01 -29.57
N ASP A 247 -20.53 31.98 -29.90
CA ASP A 247 -21.05 32.08 -31.28
C ASP A 247 -22.21 33.09 -31.31
N MET A 248 -22.27 33.90 -32.38
CA MET A 248 -23.23 34.98 -32.53
C MET A 248 -24.03 34.83 -33.81
N ASN A 249 -25.35 34.78 -33.66
CA ASN A 249 -26.28 34.64 -34.76
C ASN A 249 -27.13 35.91 -34.94
N GLY A 250 -27.18 36.43 -36.17
CA GLY A 250 -28.03 37.58 -36.55
C GLY A 250 -27.40 38.97 -36.35
N PHE A 251 -26.11 39.06 -36.01
CA PHE A 251 -25.38 40.33 -35.89
C PHE A 251 -24.70 40.69 -37.22
N LEU A 252 -25.11 41.79 -37.84
CA LEU A 252 -24.49 42.37 -39.05
C LEU A 252 -24.12 43.84 -38.76
N GLU A 253 -22.88 44.21 -39.10
CA GLU A 253 -22.27 45.57 -39.06
C GLU A 253 -21.68 46.12 -37.73
N ARG A 254 -20.77 47.11 -37.90
CA ARG A 254 -19.80 47.69 -36.94
C ARG A 254 -20.37 48.30 -35.65
N LYS A 255 -21.67 48.61 -35.57
CA LYS A 255 -22.28 49.20 -34.35
C LYS A 255 -22.53 48.18 -33.23
N CYS A 256 -22.37 46.89 -33.51
CA CYS A 256 -22.48 45.82 -32.52
C CYS A 256 -21.13 45.35 -31.96
N ALA A 257 -20.01 45.80 -32.55
CA ALA A 257 -18.70 45.60 -31.95
C ALA A 257 -18.63 46.33 -30.60
N ASP A 258 -19.10 47.58 -30.52
CA ASP A 258 -19.01 48.39 -29.30
C ASP A 258 -19.74 47.78 -28.08
N HIS A 259 -20.96 47.26 -28.26
CA HIS A 259 -21.71 46.62 -27.16
C HIS A 259 -21.12 45.26 -26.78
N LEU A 260 -20.47 44.58 -27.72
CA LEU A 260 -19.82 43.30 -27.47
C LEU A 260 -18.47 43.50 -26.80
N ASP A 261 -17.68 44.46 -27.27
CA ASP A 261 -16.44 44.90 -26.64
C ASP A 261 -16.73 45.38 -25.22
N GLU A 262 -17.90 45.98 -24.96
CA GLU A 262 -18.35 46.28 -23.59
C GLU A 262 -18.62 45.01 -22.78
N VAL A 263 -19.28 43.98 -23.35
CA VAL A 263 -19.46 42.68 -22.67
C VAL A 263 -18.11 42.01 -22.40
N LEU A 264 -17.24 41.94 -23.41
CA LEU A 264 -15.94 41.29 -23.35
C LEU A 264 -15.00 42.07 -22.41
N ALA A 265 -15.03 43.40 -22.41
CA ALA A 265 -14.27 44.23 -21.48
C ALA A 265 -14.77 44.09 -20.03
N ILE A 266 -16.08 44.00 -19.80
CA ILE A 266 -16.65 43.72 -18.47
C ILE A 266 -16.24 42.31 -18.01
N LEU A 267 -16.14 41.35 -18.92
CA LEU A 267 -15.72 39.99 -18.61
C LEU A 267 -14.20 39.90 -18.37
N GLU A 268 -13.38 40.58 -19.16
CA GLU A 268 -11.93 40.69 -19.00
C GLU A 268 -11.56 41.41 -17.69
N ALA A 269 -12.22 42.53 -17.39
CA ALA A 269 -11.93 43.35 -16.21
C ALA A 269 -12.35 42.70 -14.87
N ASN A 270 -13.45 41.94 -14.86
CA ASN A 270 -13.97 41.34 -13.62
C ASN A 270 -13.47 39.91 -13.37
N PHE A 271 -13.09 39.18 -14.42
CA PHE A 271 -12.80 37.74 -14.31
C PHE A 271 -11.44 37.32 -14.90
N ASN A 272 -10.63 38.28 -15.39
CA ASN A 272 -9.30 38.02 -15.94
C ASN A 272 -9.30 36.95 -17.06
N ILE A 273 -10.39 36.90 -17.83
CA ILE A 273 -10.64 35.94 -18.91
C ILE A 273 -9.85 36.37 -20.15
N ALA A 274 -9.04 35.49 -20.74
CA ALA A 274 -8.45 35.76 -22.06
C ALA A 274 -9.47 35.40 -23.15
N THR A 275 -9.91 36.37 -23.92
CA THR A 275 -10.87 36.15 -25.01
C THR A 275 -10.16 35.55 -26.24
N GLY A 276 -10.66 34.42 -26.74
CA GLY A 276 -10.20 33.81 -27.98
C GLY A 276 -10.69 34.56 -29.23
N PRO A 277 -10.14 34.28 -30.42
CA PRO A 277 -10.58 34.95 -31.65
C PRO A 277 -12.06 34.69 -31.94
N VAL A 278 -12.81 35.77 -32.20
CA VAL A 278 -14.24 35.77 -32.54
C VAL A 278 -14.51 34.78 -33.69
N GLN A 279 -15.29 33.73 -33.42
CA GLN A 279 -15.70 32.76 -34.44
C GLN A 279 -16.98 33.27 -35.12
N HIS A 280 -16.85 33.87 -36.30
CA HIS A 280 -18.01 34.19 -37.14
C HIS A 280 -18.46 32.94 -37.89
N ASN A 281 -19.52 32.28 -37.42
CA ASN A 281 -20.10 31.16 -38.15
C ASN A 281 -20.98 31.66 -39.31
N TRP A 282 -20.35 32.12 -40.39
CA TRP A 282 -21.08 32.62 -41.56
C TRP A 282 -21.56 31.45 -42.44
N LYS A 283 -22.79 30.98 -42.22
CA LYS A 283 -23.55 30.29 -43.27
C LYS A 283 -24.26 31.33 -44.12
N ASN A 284 -23.59 31.78 -45.18
CA ASN A 284 -24.20 32.60 -46.22
C ASN A 284 -25.29 31.77 -46.93
N PRO A 285 -26.60 32.12 -46.83
CA PRO A 285 -27.67 31.34 -47.46
C PRO A 285 -27.76 31.57 -48.98
N ASP A 286 -27.06 32.57 -49.53
CA ASP A 286 -27.30 33.04 -50.90
C ASP A 286 -26.15 32.79 -51.89
N ARG A 287 -25.25 31.83 -51.61
CA ARG A 287 -24.23 31.40 -52.59
C ARG A 287 -24.24 29.90 -52.85
N ILE A 288 -25.34 29.42 -53.41
CA ILE A 288 -25.26 28.42 -54.48
C ILE A 288 -25.04 29.16 -55.81
N SER A 289 -23.98 29.98 -55.90
CA SER A 289 -23.55 30.54 -57.19
C SER A 289 -22.41 29.66 -57.71
N LYS A 290 -22.81 28.75 -58.60
CA LYS A 290 -22.01 28.14 -59.66
C LYS A 290 -20.55 28.60 -59.73
N GLY A 291 -19.64 27.65 -59.47
CA GLY A 291 -18.29 27.64 -60.02
C GLY A 291 -17.32 28.68 -59.46
N SER A 292 -16.51 28.29 -58.49
CA SER A 292 -15.12 28.74 -58.43
C SER A 292 -14.27 27.70 -57.71
N LYS A 293 -13.27 27.20 -58.44
CA LYS A 293 -12.18 26.35 -57.96
C LYS A 293 -11.33 27.15 -56.97
N GLY A 294 -10.91 26.51 -55.88
CA GLY A 294 -9.81 26.98 -55.05
C GLY A 294 -10.07 26.89 -53.55
N PHE A 295 -9.74 25.73 -52.96
CA PHE A 295 -9.33 25.71 -51.55
C PHE A 295 -7.99 26.44 -51.39
N PRO A 296 -7.76 27.10 -50.25
CA PRO A 296 -6.46 27.07 -49.60
C PRO A 296 -6.55 26.24 -48.32
N SER A 297 -5.68 25.24 -48.24
CA SER A 297 -5.31 24.50 -47.05
C SER A 297 -4.38 25.33 -46.13
N GLY A 298 -4.50 25.12 -44.81
CA GLY A 298 -3.52 25.53 -43.78
C GLY A 298 -4.15 26.49 -42.76
N GLY A 299 -4.02 26.35 -41.45
CA GLY A 299 -3.14 25.51 -40.62
C GLY A 299 -2.68 26.36 -39.42
N ASN A 300 -2.86 25.85 -38.19
CA ASN A 300 -2.00 25.98 -36.99
C ASN A 300 -2.82 26.02 -35.69
N THR A 301 -2.89 24.87 -35.03
CA THR A 301 -3.00 24.77 -33.57
C THR A 301 -1.71 25.30 -32.94
N ARG A 302 -1.81 26.20 -31.95
CA ARG A 302 -0.68 26.60 -31.11
C ARG A 302 -0.83 25.98 -29.72
N THR A 303 0.15 25.16 -29.37
CA THR A 303 0.48 24.72 -28.01
C THR A 303 1.47 25.72 -27.43
N MET A 304 1.24 26.25 -26.23
CA MET A 304 2.21 27.13 -25.56
C MET A 304 2.90 26.37 -24.44
N GLY A 305 4.21 26.14 -24.63
CA GLY A 305 5.14 25.75 -23.58
C GLY A 305 5.54 26.95 -22.72
N GLY A 306 5.81 26.69 -21.45
CA GLY A 306 6.24 27.68 -20.46
C GLY A 306 7.63 28.25 -20.74
N GLY A 307 7.75 29.56 -20.56
CA GLY A 307 9.02 30.27 -20.47
C GLY A 307 9.15 30.87 -19.08
N GLN A 308 10.18 30.45 -18.36
CA GLN A 308 10.61 30.96 -17.06
C GLN A 308 10.95 32.46 -17.14
N SER A 309 10.59 33.18 -16.08
CA SER A 309 11.33 34.34 -15.56
C SER A 309 11.10 34.39 -14.05
#